data_AF-A0A259LR36-F1
#
_entry.id   AF-A0A259LR36-F1
#
_cell.length_a   1.000
_cell.length_b   1.000
_cell.length_c   1.000
_cell.angle_alpha   90.00
_cell.angle_beta   90.00
_cell.angle_gamma   90.00
#
_symmetry.space_group_name_H-M   'P 1'
#
loop_
_entity.id
_entity.type
_entity.pdbx_description
1 polymer ?
#
loop_
_entity_poly.entity_id
_entity_poly.type
_entity_poly.pdbx_seq_one_letter_code
_entity_poly.pdbx_strand_id
1 'polypeptide(L)'
;MADIGRKSDTFSSRFGFIMASVGSAVGLGNFWRFPYTAGENGGGAFIVIYILCVSFIALPLLMAEYAMGRKSGMSAIEGVQSLARAESKSQNWGIVSWIGSLTAFFILTFYMVISAWLIAYV
;
A
#
# COMPACT_ATOMS: atom_id res chain seq x y z
N MET A 1 0.50 19.07 -23.41
CA MET A 1 0.63 18.52 -22.05
C MET A 1 -0.14 19.43 -21.11
N ALA A 2 -1.16 18.93 -20.41
CA ALA A 2 -1.85 19.70 -19.38
C ALA A 2 -1.02 19.69 -18.10
N ASP A 3 -0.71 20.87 -17.56
CA ASP A 3 0.04 21.03 -16.30
C ASP A 3 -0.79 20.53 -15.12
N ILE A 4 -0.22 19.62 -14.34
CA ILE A 4 -0.85 19.06 -13.13
C ILE A 4 -0.49 19.98 -11.96
N GLY A 5 -1.47 20.71 -11.42
CA GLY A 5 -1.27 21.57 -10.25
C GLY A 5 -0.89 20.77 -9.00
N ARG A 6 0.37 20.84 -8.56
CA ARG A 6 0.86 20.15 -7.36
C ARG A 6 0.31 20.78 -6.08
N LYS A 7 -0.37 19.99 -5.25
CA LYS A 7 -0.63 20.28 -3.83
C LYS A 7 0.25 19.33 -3.03
N SER A 8 1.45 19.75 -2.61
CA SER A 8 2.38 18.85 -1.91
C SER A 8 2.94 19.46 -0.63
N ASP A 9 2.56 18.87 0.50
CA ASP A 9 3.37 18.93 1.71
C ASP A 9 4.51 17.91 1.55
N THR A 10 5.76 18.37 1.62
CA THR A 10 6.95 17.51 1.49
C THR A 10 7.51 17.12 2.84
N PHE A 11 7.91 15.85 2.98
CA PHE A 11 8.61 15.38 4.17
C PHE A 11 9.92 16.14 4.37
N SER A 12 10.16 16.61 5.60
CA SER A 12 11.35 17.37 5.99
C SER A 12 12.66 16.55 5.89
N SER A 13 12.59 15.22 6.05
CA SER A 13 13.75 14.33 5.96
C SER A 13 13.44 13.02 5.24
N ARG A 14 14.43 12.52 4.47
CA ARG A 14 14.38 11.18 3.83
C ARG A 14 14.18 10.07 4.84
N PHE A 15 14.78 10.21 6.02
CA PHE A 15 14.63 9.24 7.10
C PHE A 15 13.17 9.20 7.60
N GLY A 16 12.55 10.37 7.77
CA GLY A 16 11.14 10.48 8.15
C GLY A 16 10.21 9.84 7.13
N PHE A 17 10.49 10.02 5.84
CA PHE A 17 9.74 9.37 4.76
C PHE A 17 9.86 7.84 4.80
N ILE A 18 11.07 7.31 4.98
CA ILE A 18 11.31 5.86 5.06
C ILE A 18 10.61 5.27 6.29
N MET A 19 10.76 5.91 7.45
CA MET A 19 10.12 5.45 8.70
C MET A 19 8.60 5.43 8.60
N ALA A 20 7.99 6.48 8.03
CA ALA A 20 6.53 6.52 7.82
C ALA A 20 6.07 5.41 6.87
N SER A 21 6.84 5.15 5.81
CA SER A 21 6.55 4.10 4.83
C SER A 21 6.68 2.69 5.42
N VAL A 22 7.74 2.44 6.20
CA VAL A 22 7.95 1.16 6.91
C VAL A 22 6.86 0.95 7.95
N GLY A 23 6.51 1.96 8.73
CA GLY A 23 5.44 1.90 9.72
C GLY A 23 4.06 1.63 9.10
N SER A 24 3.81 2.11 7.87
CA SER A 24 2.58 1.79 7.13
C SER A 24 2.57 0.37 6.56
N ALA A 25 3.74 -0.20 6.23
CA ALA A 25 3.85 -1.52 5.62
C ALA A 25 3.88 -2.65 6.66
N VAL A 26 4.47 -2.40 7.84
CA VAL A 26 4.59 -3.38 8.91
C VAL A 26 3.39 -3.26 9.85
N GLY A 27 2.56 -4.31 9.90
CA GLY A 27 1.36 -4.34 10.75
C GLY A 27 1.18 -5.66 11.50
N LEU A 28 0.06 -5.76 12.23
CA LEU A 28 -0.33 -6.92 13.03
C LEU A 28 -0.34 -8.24 12.23
N GLY A 29 -0.71 -8.20 10.95
CA GLY A 29 -0.66 -9.35 10.05
C GLY A 29 0.70 -10.06 10.03
N ASN A 30 1.79 -9.28 10.10
CA ASN A 30 3.14 -9.83 10.10
C ASN A 30 3.51 -10.51 11.42
N PHE A 31 2.88 -10.12 12.53
CA PHE A 31 3.14 -10.68 13.85
C PHE A 31 2.52 -12.06 14.06
N TRP A 32 1.34 -12.31 13.51
CA TRP A 32 0.57 -13.52 13.84
C TRP A 32 0.24 -14.42 12.64
N ARG A 33 -0.10 -13.85 11.49
CA ARG A 33 -0.65 -14.59 10.35
C ARG A 33 0.48 -15.11 9.48
N PHE A 34 1.56 -14.34 9.35
CA PHE A 34 2.77 -14.81 8.70
C PHE A 34 3.37 -16.05 9.39
N PRO A 35 3.68 -16.06 10.71
CA PRO A 35 4.24 -17.25 11.35
C PRO A 35 3.26 -18.42 11.38
N TYR A 36 1.96 -18.16 11.55
CA TYR A 36 0.93 -19.20 11.50
C TYR A 36 0.89 -19.89 10.13
N THR A 37 0.82 -19.10 9.04
CA THR A 37 0.76 -19.63 7.68
C THR A 37 2.07 -20.32 7.29
N ALA A 38 3.22 -19.77 7.71
CA ALA A 38 4.51 -20.40 7.49
C ALA A 38 4.59 -21.73 8.25
N GLY A 39 4.13 -21.80 9.50
CA GLY A 39 4.11 -23.02 10.30
C GLY A 39 3.27 -24.14 9.68
N GLU A 40 2.06 -23.83 9.20
CA GLU A 40 1.18 -24.82 8.57
C GLU A 40 1.64 -25.28 7.18
N ASN A 41 2.27 -24.40 6.39
CA ASN A 41 2.61 -24.68 5.00
C ASN A 41 4.06 -25.18 4.79
N GLY A 42 4.61 -25.90 5.76
CA GLY A 42 5.95 -26.51 5.64
C GLY A 42 7.12 -25.58 5.98
N GLY A 43 6.89 -24.54 6.78
CA GLY A 43 7.91 -23.71 7.43
C GLY A 43 8.86 -23.04 6.44
N GLY A 44 10.10 -23.54 6.39
CA GLY A 44 11.17 -22.97 5.57
C GLY A 44 10.92 -23.03 4.07
N ALA A 45 10.24 -24.07 3.56
CA ALA A 45 9.92 -24.17 2.14
C ALA A 45 8.93 -23.08 1.70
N PHE A 46 7.95 -22.78 2.55
CA PHE A 46 7.02 -21.67 2.32
C PHE A 46 7.73 -20.32 2.29
N ILE A 47 8.71 -20.10 3.18
CA ILE A 47 9.46 -18.83 3.23
C ILE A 47 10.23 -18.58 1.93
N VAL A 48 10.85 -19.61 1.34
CA VAL A 48 11.58 -19.47 0.07
C VAL A 48 10.62 -19.06 -1.06
N ILE A 49 9.47 -19.73 -1.18
CA ILE A 49 8.45 -19.39 -2.18
C ILE A 49 7.88 -17.99 -1.92
N TYR A 50 7.64 -17.65 -0.65
CA TYR A 50 7.17 -16.33 -0.24
C TYR A 50 8.13 -15.22 -0.69
N ILE A 51 9.44 -15.38 -0.46
CA ILE A 51 10.45 -14.40 -0.89
C ILE A 51 10.46 -14.26 -2.43
N LEU A 52 10.37 -15.36 -3.17
CA LEU A 52 10.28 -15.32 -4.64
C LEU A 52 9.04 -14.57 -5.11
N CYS A 53 7.87 -14.85 -4.54
CA CYS A 53 6.64 -14.14 -4.85
C CYS A 53 6.74 -12.64 -4.52
N VAL A 54 7.34 -12.29 -3.37
CA VAL A 54 7.57 -10.90 -2.99
C VAL A 54 8.51 -10.22 -3.99
N SER A 55 9.60 -10.87 -4.40
CA SER A 55 10.55 -10.28 -5.33
C SER A 55 9.98 -10.08 -6.73
N PHE A 56 9.19 -11.03 -7.24
CA PHE A 56 8.69 -11.01 -8.62
C PHE A 56 7.32 -10.32 -8.78
N ILE A 57 6.54 -10.20 -7.71
CA ILE A 57 5.19 -9.63 -7.78
C ILE A 57 5.10 -8.36 -6.92
N ALA A 58 5.42 -8.46 -5.63
CA ALA A 58 5.21 -7.33 -4.72
C ALA A 58 6.16 -6.15 -4.99
N LEU A 59 7.45 -6.41 -5.22
CA LEU A 59 8.41 -5.35 -5.55
C LEU A 59 8.08 -4.58 -6.83
N PRO A 60 7.83 -5.22 -8.00
CA PRO A 60 7.47 -4.47 -9.21
C PRO A 60 6.14 -3.74 -9.07
N LEU A 61 5.16 -4.31 -8.36
CA LEU A 61 3.90 -3.64 -8.08
C LEU A 61 4.11 -2.38 -7.23
N LEU A 62 4.90 -2.48 -6.16
CA LEU A 62 5.26 -1.35 -5.31
C LEU A 62 6.01 -0.26 -6.09
N MET A 63 6.96 -0.65 -6.95
CA MET A 63 7.69 0.30 -7.81
C MET A 63 6.75 1.02 -8.77
N ALA A 64 5.78 0.30 -9.35
CA ALA A 64 4.77 0.90 -10.24
C ALA A 64 3.89 1.91 -9.48
N GLU A 65 3.38 1.55 -8.31
CA GLU A 65 2.57 2.45 -7.46
C GLU A 65 3.36 3.67 -7.01
N TYR A 66 4.62 3.47 -6.59
CA TYR A 66 5.50 4.56 -6.20
C TYR A 66 5.79 5.53 -7.35
N ALA A 67 6.07 5.01 -8.56
CA ALA A 67 6.29 5.83 -9.74
C ALA A 67 5.04 6.64 -10.14
N MET A 68 3.85 6.02 -10.04
CA MET A 68 2.57 6.70 -10.28
C MET A 68 2.33 7.81 -9.25
N GLY A 69 2.49 7.53 -7.95
CA GLY A 69 2.33 8.53 -6.88
C GLY A 69 3.32 9.69 -7.00
N ARG A 70 4.56 9.43 -7.41
CA ARG A 70 5.56 10.48 -7.67
C ARG A 70 5.22 11.37 -8.87
N LYS A 71 4.66 10.79 -9.94
CA LYS A 71 4.25 11.56 -11.12
C LYS A 71 2.99 12.39 -10.87
N SER A 72 2.01 11.86 -10.14
CA SER A 72 0.78 12.59 -9.87
C SER A 72 0.97 13.69 -8.82
N GLY A 73 1.76 13.43 -7.77
CA GLY A 73 1.94 14.36 -6.65
C GLY A 73 0.63 14.70 -5.91
N MET A 74 -0.39 13.85 -6.05
CA MET A 74 -1.76 14.05 -5.56
C MET A 74 -2.26 12.78 -4.85
N SER A 75 -3.40 12.87 -4.15
CA SER A 75 -4.04 11.74 -3.47
C SER A 75 -4.27 10.55 -4.42
N ALA A 76 -4.32 9.31 -3.91
CA ALA A 76 -4.39 8.09 -4.73
C ALA A 76 -5.50 8.09 -5.79
N ILE A 77 -6.67 8.66 -5.46
CA ILE A 77 -7.82 8.76 -6.39
C ILE A 77 -7.58 9.87 -7.43
N GLU A 78 -7.21 11.06 -6.97
CA GLU A 78 -6.96 12.22 -7.84
C GLU A 78 -5.76 11.99 -8.75
N GLY A 79 -4.75 11.27 -8.27
CA GLY A 79 -3.52 11.01 -8.97
C GLY A 79 -3.69 10.02 -10.11
N VAL A 80 -4.49 8.97 -9.93
CA VAL A 80 -4.81 8.05 -11.02
C VAL A 80 -5.72 8.72 -12.05
N GLN A 81 -6.66 9.58 -11.62
CA GLN A 81 -7.49 10.34 -12.55
C GLN A 81 -6.70 11.41 -13.32
N SER A 82 -5.75 12.11 -12.68
CA SER A 82 -4.91 13.11 -13.33
C SER A 82 -3.91 12.47 -14.31
N LEU A 83 -3.33 11.32 -13.94
CA LEU A 83 -2.51 10.50 -14.83
C LEU A 83 -3.31 9.95 -16.02
N ALA A 84 -4.54 9.47 -15.79
CA ALA A 84 -5.40 8.99 -16.87
C ALA A 84 -5.78 10.12 -17.85
N ARG A 85 -6.05 11.33 -17.34
CA ARG A 85 -6.26 12.53 -18.17
C ARG A 85 -5.01 12.96 -18.93
N ALA A 86 -3.84 12.91 -18.29
CA ALA A 86 -2.57 13.30 -18.90
C ALA A 86 -2.15 12.36 -20.05
N GLU A 87 -2.47 11.07 -19.95
CA GLU A 87 -2.16 10.05 -20.96
C GLU A 87 -3.34 9.82 -21.95
N SER A 88 -4.35 10.71 -21.95
CA SER A 88 -5.56 10.61 -22.80
C SER A 88 -6.27 9.23 -22.73
N LYS A 89 -6.23 8.57 -21.57
CA LYS A 89 -6.95 7.33 -21.31
C LYS A 89 -8.29 7.60 -20.62
N SER A 90 -9.18 6.61 -20.66
CA SER A 90 -10.52 6.70 -20.07
C SER A 90 -10.47 7.08 -18.58
N GLN A 91 -11.32 8.02 -18.16
CA GLN A 91 -11.46 8.45 -16.76
C GLN A 91 -11.97 7.31 -15.84
N ASN A 92 -12.46 6.20 -16.41
CA ASN A 92 -12.92 5.02 -15.69
C ASN A 92 -11.82 4.33 -14.86
N TRP A 93 -10.54 4.63 -15.11
CA TRP A 93 -9.44 4.16 -14.25
C TRP A 93 -9.54 4.68 -12.80
N GLY A 94 -10.25 5.79 -12.58
CA GLY A 94 -10.54 6.27 -11.22
C GLY A 94 -11.41 5.31 -10.38
N ILE A 95 -12.17 4.42 -11.02
CA ILE A 95 -12.99 3.41 -10.34
C ILE A 95 -12.10 2.39 -9.61
N VAL A 96 -10.97 2.01 -10.22
CA VAL A 96 -10.02 1.07 -9.61
C VAL A 96 -9.44 1.64 -8.32
N SER A 97 -9.06 2.92 -8.32
CA SER A 97 -8.58 3.60 -7.11
C SER A 97 -9.65 3.72 -6.04
N TRP A 98 -10.89 3.98 -6.42
CA TRP A 98 -12.04 4.03 -5.50
C TRP A 98 -12.29 2.68 -4.81
N ILE A 99 -12.26 1.59 -5.58
CA ILE A 99 -12.40 0.23 -5.03
C ILE A 99 -11.26 -0.05 -4.06
N GLY A 100 -10.01 0.26 -4.44
CA GLY A 100 -8.85 0.06 -3.55
C GLY A 100 -8.95 0.83 -2.24
N SER A 101 -9.35 2.11 -2.28
CA SER A 101 -9.55 2.92 -1.07
C SER A 101 -10.68 2.38 -0.19
N LEU A 102 -11.77 1.92 -0.80
CA LEU A 102 -12.89 1.31 -0.06
C LEU A 102 -12.46 -0.01 0.60
N THR A 103 -11.71 -0.86 -0.10
CA THR A 103 -11.14 -2.09 0.47
C THR A 103 -10.21 -1.79 1.65
N ALA A 104 -9.34 -0.79 1.53
CA ALA A 104 -8.46 -0.36 2.63
C ALA A 104 -9.25 0.13 3.85
N PHE A 105 -10.37 0.82 3.65
CA PHE A 105 -11.25 1.26 4.72
C PHE A 105 -11.91 0.10 5.47
N PHE A 106 -12.40 -0.93 4.76
CA PHE A 106 -12.93 -2.14 5.39
C PHE A 106 -11.87 -2.89 6.19
N ILE A 107 -10.66 -3.02 5.63
CA ILE A 107 -9.52 -3.63 6.31
C ILE A 107 -9.22 -2.87 7.60
N LEU A 108 -9.15 -1.53 7.55
CA LEU A 108 -8.90 -0.69 8.72
C LEU A 108 -9.93 -0.94 9.82
N THR A 109 -11.21 -1.01 9.46
CA THR A 109 -12.31 -1.25 10.41
C THR A 109 -12.12 -2.56 11.16
N PHE A 110 -11.76 -3.64 10.46
CA PHE A 110 -11.44 -4.94 11.07
C PHE A 110 -10.22 -4.86 12.00
N TYR A 111 -9.14 -4.19 11.56
CA TYR A 111 -7.94 -4.04 12.37
C TYR A 111 -8.14 -3.17 13.62
N MET A 112 -9.04 -2.18 13.58
CA MET A 112 -9.38 -1.36 14.76
C MET A 112 -10.00 -2.20 15.87
N VAL A 113 -10.86 -3.16 15.53
CA VAL A 113 -11.46 -4.08 16.51
C VAL A 113 -10.40 -4.96 17.16
N ILE A 114 -9.49 -5.54 16.37
CA ILE A 114 -8.39 -6.36 16.90
C ILE A 114 -7.47 -5.52 17.79
N SER A 115 -7.15 -4.30 17.37
CA SER A 115 -6.30 -3.39 18.15
C SER A 115 -6.94 -3.01 19.48
N ALA A 116 -8.26 -2.81 19.51
CA ALA A 116 -8.99 -2.56 20.76
C ALA A 116 -8.91 -3.74 21.73
N TRP A 117 -8.99 -4.98 21.23
CA TRP A 117 -8.79 -6.17 22.06
C TRP A 117 -7.37 -6.22 22.61
N LEU A 118 -6.36 -5.97 21.78
CA LEU A 118 -4.97 -5.95 22.23
C LEU A 118 -4.74 -4.93 23.34
N ILE A 119 -5.31 -3.72 23.24
CA ILE A 119 -5.21 -2.69 24.28
C ILE A 119 -5.93 -3.13 25.56
N ALA A 120 -7.05 -3.85 25.47
CA ALA A 120 -7.79 -4.32 26.64
C ALA A 120 -7.08 -5.46 27.40
N TYR A 121 -6.23 -6.24 26.70
CA TYR A 121 -5.44 -7.32 27.30
C TYR A 121 -4.08 -6.86 27.84
N VAL A 122 -3.63 -5.66 27.48
CA VAL A 122 -2.42 -5.01 28.01
C VAL A 122 -2.76 -4.23 29.27
#